data_AF-A0A3S2AU89-F1
#
_entry.id   AF-A0A3S2AU89-F1
#
_cell.length_a   1.000
_cell.length_b   1.000
_cell.length_c   1.000
_cell.angle_alpha   90.00
_cell.angle_beta   90.00
_cell.angle_gamma   90.00
#
_symmetry.space_group_name_H-M   'P 1'
#
loop_
_entity.id
_entity.type
_entity.pdbx_description
1 polymer ?
#
loop_
_entity_poly.entity_id
_entity_poly.type
_entity_poly.pdbx_seq_one_letter_code
_entity_poly.pdbx_strand_id
1 'polypeptide(L)'
;MADENEMMLHSRQVDAVAAAVAKLLMRPEGFTPEAIFEGAVRGGAVALLSATPATAVDVGRLLETMGQTFRDLDKPHLHVVR
;
A
#
# COMPACT_ATOMS: atom_id res chain seq x y z
N MET A 1 4.94 -8.97 26.57
CA MET A 1 4.15 -7.72 26.75
C MET A 1 4.44 -6.68 25.66
N ALA A 2 5.70 -6.42 25.25
CA ALA A 2 5.98 -5.51 24.12
C ALA A 2 5.48 -6.07 22.77
N ASP A 3 5.75 -7.34 22.47
CA ASP A 3 5.30 -8.01 21.23
C ASP A 3 3.78 -8.01 21.03
N GLU A 4 3.00 -8.28 22.08
CA GLU A 4 1.53 -8.30 21.99
C GLU A 4 0.96 -6.91 21.64
N ASN A 5 1.56 -5.84 22.18
CA ASN A 5 1.15 -4.48 21.89
C ASN A 5 1.48 -4.08 20.44
N GLU A 6 2.66 -4.49 19.93
CA GLU A 6 3.04 -4.26 18.53
C GLU A 6 2.15 -5.03 17.57
N MET A 7 1.85 -6.29 17.86
CA MET A 7 0.90 -7.10 17.07
C MET A 7 -0.51 -6.50 17.06
N MET A 8 -1.01 -6.02 18.20
CA MET A 8 -2.32 -5.38 18.27
C MET A 8 -2.37 -4.07 17.49
N LEU A 9 -1.31 -3.24 17.55
CA LEU A 9 -1.22 -2.02 16.77
C LEU A 9 -1.20 -2.33 15.26
N HIS A 10 -0.38 -3.30 14.86
CA HIS A 10 -0.30 -3.75 13.47
C HIS A 10 -1.65 -4.24 12.95
N SER A 11 -2.37 -5.07 13.72
CA SER A 11 -3.70 -5.56 13.33
C SER A 11 -4.70 -4.43 13.14
N ARG A 12 -4.73 -3.44 14.05
CA ARG A 12 -5.61 -2.26 13.91
C ARG A 12 -5.26 -1.42 12.67
N GLN A 13 -3.98 -1.30 12.36
CA GLN A 13 -3.53 -0.61 11.14
C GLN A 13 -3.97 -1.36 9.88
N VAL A 14 -3.82 -2.68 9.84
CA VAL A 14 -4.28 -3.54 8.74
C VAL A 14 -5.79 -3.41 8.53
N ASP A 15 -6.58 -3.49 9.60
CA ASP A 15 -8.04 -3.35 9.53
C ASP A 15 -8.47 -1.97 9.01
N ALA A 16 -7.81 -0.90 9.49
CA ALA A 16 -8.08 0.46 9.04
C ALA A 16 -7.75 0.65 7.55
N VAL A 17 -6.64 0.08 7.08
CA VAL A 17 -6.25 0.10 5.66
C VAL A 17 -7.24 -0.72 4.83
N ALA A 18 -7.61 -1.92 5.26
CA ALA A 18 -8.57 -2.77 4.56
C ALA A 18 -9.94 -2.08 4.40
N ALA A 19 -10.44 -1.43 5.45
CA ALA A 19 -11.68 -0.67 5.40
C ALA A 19 -11.61 0.56 4.47
N ALA A 20 -10.45 1.22 4.40
CA ALA A 20 -10.22 2.32 3.47
C ALA A 20 -10.18 1.84 2.01
N VAL A 21 -9.53 0.70 1.75
CA VAL A 21 -9.43 0.10 0.40
C VAL A 21 -10.78 -0.46 -0.06
N ALA A 22 -11.56 -1.08 0.83
CA ALA A 22 -12.90 -1.59 0.48
C ALA A 22 -13.82 -0.51 -0.11
N LYS A 23 -13.64 0.75 0.30
CA LYS A 23 -14.38 1.90 -0.26
C LYS A 23 -13.96 2.26 -1.68
N LEU A 24 -12.77 1.86 -2.13
CA LEU A 24 -12.29 2.03 -3.51
C LEU A 24 -12.90 1.00 -4.48
N LEU A 25 -13.57 -0.04 -3.97
CA LEU A 25 -14.24 -1.05 -4.81
C LEU A 25 -15.46 -0.47 -5.56
N MET A 26 -15.95 0.69 -5.15
CA MET A 26 -16.95 1.44 -5.90
C MET A 26 -16.27 2.20 -7.03
N ARG A 27 -16.31 1.65 -8.24
CA ARG A 27 -15.85 2.33 -9.45
C ARG A 27 -16.90 3.36 -9.90
N PRO A 28 -16.60 4.68 -9.83
CA PRO A 28 -17.49 5.69 -10.40
C PRO A 28 -17.66 5.44 -11.91
N GLU A 29 -18.87 5.63 -12.43
CA GLU A 29 -19.12 5.50 -13.87
C GLU A 29 -18.22 6.43 -14.67
N GLY A 30 -17.67 5.93 -15.77
CA GLY A 30 -16.76 6.69 -16.65
C GLY A 30 -15.29 6.69 -16.25
N PHE A 31 -14.91 6.12 -15.10
CA PHE A 31 -13.51 6.06 -14.66
C PHE A 31 -12.88 4.69 -15.00
N THR A 32 -11.62 4.72 -15.42
CA THR A 32 -10.83 3.48 -15.60
C THR A 32 -10.29 2.99 -14.24
N PRO A 33 -10.04 1.68 -14.09
CA PRO A 33 -9.41 1.14 -12.89
C PRO A 33 -8.07 1.81 -12.56
N GLU A 34 -7.26 2.13 -13.57
CA GLU A 34 -5.97 2.79 -13.43
C GLU A 34 -6.13 4.21 -12.86
N ALA A 35 -7.11 4.98 -13.34
CA ALA A 35 -7.36 6.33 -12.85
C ALA A 35 -7.78 6.32 -11.36
N ILE A 36 -8.57 5.32 -10.94
CA ILE A 36 -8.96 5.14 -9.55
C ILE A 36 -7.73 4.80 -8.70
N PHE A 37 -6.90 3.87 -9.16
CA PHE A 37 -5.67 3.48 -8.47
C PHE A 37 -4.68 4.63 -8.34
N GLU A 38 -4.39 5.35 -9.44
CA GLU A 38 -3.54 6.54 -9.43
C GLU A 38 -4.05 7.60 -8.45
N GLY A 39 -5.37 7.86 -8.44
CA GLY A 39 -6.00 8.78 -7.51
C GLY A 39 -5.81 8.38 -6.06
N ALA A 40 -5.99 7.10 -5.74
CA ALA A 40 -5.78 6.56 -4.39
C ALA A 40 -4.32 6.70 -3.95
N VAL A 41 -3.36 6.36 -4.83
CA VAL A 41 -1.92 6.50 -4.55
C VAL A 41 -1.54 7.96 -4.31
N ARG A 42 -2.00 8.89 -5.17
CA ARG A 42 -1.74 10.32 -5.00
C ARG A 42 -2.37 10.88 -3.73
N GLY A 43 -3.60 10.47 -3.41
CA GLY A 43 -4.28 10.86 -2.17
C GLY A 43 -3.54 10.35 -0.92
N GLY A 44 -3.11 9.10 -0.92
CA GLY A 44 -2.29 8.52 0.16
C GLY A 44 -0.94 9.23 0.32
N ALA A 45 -0.28 9.56 -0.79
CA ALA A 45 0.95 10.35 -0.78
C ALA A 45 0.74 11.73 -0.14
N VAL A 46 -0.31 12.47 -0.54
CA VAL A 46 -0.64 13.77 0.05
C VAL A 46 -0.93 13.64 1.55
N ALA A 47 -1.67 12.61 1.98
CA ALA A 47 -1.94 12.36 3.39
C ALA A 47 -0.66 12.08 4.19
N LEU A 48 0.26 11.27 3.65
CA LEU A 48 1.54 10.97 4.29
C LEU A 48 2.42 12.22 4.42
N LEU A 49 2.53 13.01 3.35
CA LEU A 49 3.32 14.24 3.33
C LEU A 49 2.76 15.33 4.26
N SER A 50 1.44 15.32 4.50
CA SER A 50 0.78 16.29 5.38
C SER A 50 0.77 15.88 6.85
N ALA A 51 0.82 14.58 7.15
CA ALA A 51 0.79 14.06 8.52
C ALA A 51 2.18 13.75 9.11
N THR A 52 3.25 13.78 8.31
CA THR A 52 4.59 13.35 8.73
C THR A 52 5.69 14.23 8.13
N PRO A 53 6.95 14.16 8.63
CA PRO A 53 8.10 14.82 8.01
C PRO A 53 8.58 14.19 6.69
N ALA A 54 7.86 13.20 6.15
CA ALA A 54 8.25 12.52 4.91
C ALA A 54 8.34 13.51 3.74
N THR A 55 9.28 13.27 2.84
CA THR A 55 9.47 14.05 1.62
C THR A 55 8.86 13.35 0.41
N ALA A 56 8.71 14.07 -0.70
CA ALA A 56 8.31 13.48 -1.97
C ALA A 56 9.28 12.38 -2.44
N VAL A 57 10.57 12.49 -2.07
CA VAL A 57 11.58 11.47 -2.36
C VAL A 57 11.31 10.19 -1.58
N ASP A 58 10.94 10.31 -0.29
CA ASP A 58 10.61 9.15 0.55
C ASP A 58 9.38 8.42 0.02
N VAL A 59 8.36 9.15 -0.41
CA VAL A 59 7.19 8.58 -1.09
C VAL A 59 7.59 7.85 -2.37
N GLY A 60 8.46 8.46 -3.19
CA GLY A 60 8.95 7.82 -4.42
C GLY A 60 9.66 6.49 -4.15
N ARG A 61 10.53 6.44 -3.14
CA ARG A 61 11.23 5.21 -2.72
C ARG A 61 10.28 4.14 -2.20
N LEU A 62 9.24 4.53 -1.46
CA LEU A 62 8.20 3.61 -1.00
C LEU A 62 7.50 2.94 -2.18
N LEU A 63 7.05 3.73 -3.16
CA LEU A 63 6.37 3.23 -4.35
C LEU A 63 7.29 2.37 -5.22
N GLU A 64 8.56 2.72 -5.34
CA GLU A 64 9.56 1.90 -6.03
C GLU A 64 9.73 0.54 -5.37
N THR A 65 9.85 0.50 -4.04
CA THR A 65 9.95 -0.75 -3.26
C THR A 65 8.72 -1.65 -3.44
N MET A 66 7.52 -1.06 -3.42
CA MET A 66 6.28 -1.80 -3.70
C MET A 66 6.28 -2.34 -5.13
N GLY A 67 6.72 -1.53 -6.11
CA GLY A 67 6.88 -1.94 -7.49
C GLY A 67 7.87 -3.10 -7.67
N GLN A 68 9.00 -3.10 -6.93
CA GLN A 68 9.93 -4.22 -6.89
C GLN A 68 9.23 -5.49 -6.39
N THR A 69 8.47 -5.38 -5.29
CA THR A 69 7.78 -6.51 -4.67
C THR A 69 6.79 -7.15 -5.64
N PHE A 70 6.00 -6.36 -6.36
CA PHE A 70 5.09 -6.88 -7.38
C PHE A 70 5.83 -7.59 -8.52
N ARG A 71 6.95 -7.02 -8.99
CA ARG A 71 7.80 -7.67 -10.01
C ARG A 71 8.40 -8.99 -9.54
N ASP A 72 8.67 -9.13 -8.24
CA ASP A 72 9.21 -10.37 -7.68
C ASP A 72 8.11 -11.41 -7.43
N LEU A 73 6.88 -11.00 -7.14
CA LEU A 73 5.71 -11.90 -7.12
C LEU A 73 5.40 -12.50 -8.50
N ASP A 74 5.62 -11.74 -9.58
CA ASP A 74 5.46 -12.22 -10.96
C ASP A 74 6.52 -13.26 -11.37
N LYS A 75 7.61 -13.41 -10.62
CA LYS A 75 8.60 -14.46 -10.87
C LYS A 75 8.20 -15.72 -10.10
N PRO A 76 8.06 -16.89 -10.75
CA PRO A 76 7.87 -18.12 -10.00
C PRO A 76 9.09 -18.37 -9.12
N HIS A 77 8.90 -18.27 -7.80
CA HIS A 77 9.88 -18.72 -6.79
C HIS A 77 10.01 -20.25 -6.83
N LEU A 78 10.60 -20.78 -7.90
CA LEU A 78 10.95 -22.18 -8.03
C LEU A 78 12.22 -22.45 -7.24
N HIS A 79 12.09 -22.76 -5.96
CA HIS A 79 13.13 -23.46 -5.22
C HIS A 79 13.04 -24.96 -5.52
N VAL A 80 13.82 -25.45 -6.49
CA VAL A 80 14.05 -26.89 -6.66
C VAL A 80 15.02 -27.32 -5.56
N VAL A 81 14.47 -27.91 -4.50
CA VAL A 81 15.25 -28.63 -3.49
C VAL A 81 15.60 -30.01 -4.08
N ARG A 82 16.89 -30.31 -4.18
CA ARG A 82 17.40 -31.67 -4.44
C ARG A 82 17.89 -32.28 -3.14
#